data_AF-A0A428XA24-F1
#
_entry.id   AF-A0A428XA24-F1
#
_cell.length_a   1.000
_cell.length_b   1.000
_cell.length_c   1.000
_cell.angle_alpha   90.00
_cell.angle_beta   90.00
_cell.angle_gamma   90.00
#
_symmetry.space_group_name_H-M   'P 1'
#
loop_
_entity.id
_entity.type
_entity.pdbx_description
1 polymer ?
#
loop_
_entity_poly.entity_id
_entity_poly.type
_entity_poly.pdbx_seq_one_letter_code
_entity_poly.pdbx_strand_id
1 'polypeptide(L)'
;MGVNPHSDDLASAVGGHTFNGPAWSGTNTASGRPLWMEGISTVARSGNIRISFSLDGLFGAGGRTVAGSAEEAFSANYARGLPMVADWKLGAGRGNGTAWELATVGRAVRLGNRDWSSIDWFWQEQKVDLANPFG
;
A
#
# COMPACT_ATOMS: atom_id res chain seq x y z
N MET A 1 -2.69 -3.00 4.97
CA MET A 1 -2.62 -2.73 3.50
C MET A 1 -1.82 -3.85 2.85
N GLY A 2 -1.91 -4.03 1.53
CA GLY A 2 -1.26 -5.15 0.83
C GLY A 2 -2.23 -5.95 -0.05
N VAL A 3 -1.70 -6.95 -0.75
CA VAL A 3 -2.47 -7.80 -1.65
C VAL A 3 -3.42 -8.69 -0.83
N ASN A 4 -4.66 -8.89 -1.28
CA ASN A 4 -5.55 -9.90 -0.70
C ASN A 4 -5.13 -11.31 -1.19
N PRO A 5 -5.05 -12.34 -0.31
CA PRO A 5 -5.55 -12.35 1.08
C PRO A 5 -4.56 -11.83 2.13
N HIS A 6 -3.27 -11.70 1.81
CA HIS A 6 -2.20 -11.38 2.76
C HIS A 6 -2.48 -10.16 3.65
N SER A 7 -3.11 -9.10 3.12
CA SER A 7 -3.47 -7.92 3.91
C SER A 7 -4.59 -8.16 4.92
N ASP A 8 -5.53 -9.05 4.64
CA ASP A 8 -6.60 -9.43 5.56
C ASP A 8 -6.07 -10.38 6.65
N ASP A 9 -5.19 -11.32 6.27
CA ASP A 9 -4.50 -12.20 7.23
C ASP A 9 -3.63 -11.39 8.20
N LEU A 10 -2.86 -10.43 7.68
CA LEU A 10 -2.09 -9.50 8.51
C LEU A 10 -2.99 -8.69 9.45
N ALA A 11 -4.10 -8.16 8.94
CA ALA A 11 -5.02 -7.37 9.76
C ALA A 11 -5.62 -8.22 10.90
N SER A 12 -5.96 -9.48 10.63
CA SER A 12 -6.40 -10.44 11.66
C SER A 12 -5.31 -10.65 12.73
N ALA A 13 -4.06 -10.83 12.32
CA ALA A 13 -2.94 -11.08 13.23
C ALA A 13 -2.59 -9.88 14.13
N VAL A 14 -2.72 -8.65 13.64
CA VAL A 14 -2.30 -7.43 14.38
C VAL A 14 -3.46 -6.62 14.97
N GLY A 15 -4.71 -7.07 14.81
CA GLY A 15 -5.90 -6.35 15.27
C GLY A 15 -6.20 -5.07 14.47
N GLY A 16 -6.02 -5.12 13.15
CA GLY A 16 -6.20 -3.99 12.24
C GLY A 16 -7.48 -4.05 11.40
N HIS A 17 -7.68 -3.01 10.57
CA HIS A 17 -8.74 -2.96 9.56
C HIS A 17 -8.12 -2.89 8.15
N THR A 18 -8.82 -3.45 7.17
CA THR A 18 -8.45 -3.34 5.75
C THR A 18 -9.45 -2.49 4.98
N PHE A 19 -9.02 -2.03 3.80
CA PHE A 19 -9.86 -1.29 2.86
C PHE A 19 -10.57 -2.22 1.85
N ASN A 20 -10.53 -3.54 2.06
CA ASN A 20 -11.10 -4.55 1.17
C ASN A 20 -12.60 -4.80 1.41
N GLY A 21 -13.14 -4.32 2.54
CA GLY A 21 -14.51 -4.64 2.97
C GLY A 21 -15.63 -3.84 2.26
N PRO A 22 -16.90 -4.27 2.40
CA PRO A 22 -18.05 -3.65 1.74
C PRO A 22 -18.20 -2.15 2.01
N ALA A 23 -17.77 -1.68 3.19
CA ALA A 23 -17.78 -0.27 3.59
C ALA A 23 -16.95 0.64 2.65
N TRP A 24 -16.00 0.07 1.93
CA TRP A 24 -15.07 0.80 1.06
C TRP A 24 -15.33 0.59 -0.43
N SER A 25 -16.35 -0.20 -0.79
CA SER A 25 -16.69 -0.57 -2.17
C SER A 25 -17.38 0.55 -2.96
N GLY A 26 -17.86 1.60 -2.28
CA GLY A 26 -18.53 2.73 -2.90
C GLY A 26 -17.60 3.70 -3.62
N THR A 27 -18.22 4.69 -4.25
CA THR A 27 -17.56 5.80 -4.93
C THR A 27 -17.96 7.11 -4.26
N ASN A 28 -16.99 7.97 -3.97
CA ASN A 28 -17.26 9.33 -3.56
C ASN A 28 -17.88 10.11 -4.73
N THR A 29 -19.11 10.58 -4.57
CA THR A 29 -19.86 11.27 -5.64
C THR A 29 -19.28 12.63 -6.01
N ALA A 30 -18.54 13.29 -5.11
CA ALA A 30 -17.93 14.58 -5.37
C ALA A 30 -16.62 14.45 -6.16
N SER A 31 -15.78 13.46 -5.84
CA SER A 31 -14.47 13.27 -6.50
C SER A 31 -14.51 12.24 -7.64
N GLY A 32 -15.54 11.39 -7.69
CA GLY A 32 -15.63 10.24 -8.58
C GLY A 32 -14.67 9.10 -8.22
N ARG A 33 -13.94 9.20 -7.10
CA ARG A 33 -12.94 8.21 -6.68
C ARG A 33 -13.54 7.10 -5.82
N PRO A 34 -13.04 5.86 -5.90
CA PRO A 34 -13.39 4.82 -4.94
C PRO A 34 -13.08 5.22 -3.50
N LEU A 35 -13.97 4.88 -2.57
CA LEU A 35 -13.82 5.25 -1.15
C LEU A 35 -12.55 4.68 -0.52
N TRP A 36 -12.14 3.47 -0.90
CA TRP A 36 -10.88 2.87 -0.44
C TRP A 36 -9.66 3.74 -0.77
N MET A 37 -9.62 4.37 -1.95
CA MET A 37 -8.51 5.24 -2.36
C MET A 37 -8.48 6.54 -1.54
N GLU A 38 -9.64 7.10 -1.21
CA GLU A 38 -9.74 8.29 -0.35
C GLU A 38 -9.28 7.96 1.09
N GLY A 39 -9.70 6.80 1.61
CA GLY A 39 -9.29 6.31 2.91
C GLY A 39 -7.77 6.12 3.00
N ILE A 40 -7.17 5.48 2.00
CA ILE A 40 -5.70 5.27 1.96
C ILE A 40 -4.96 6.60 1.81
N SER A 41 -5.44 7.52 0.97
CA SER A 41 -4.85 8.85 0.83
C SER A 41 -4.87 9.65 2.14
N THR A 42 -5.92 9.47 2.94
CA THR A 42 -6.07 10.09 4.26
C THR A 42 -5.10 9.48 5.26
N VAL A 43 -5.07 8.15 5.36
CA VAL A 43 -4.19 7.42 6.28
C VAL A 43 -2.72 7.66 5.96
N ALA A 44 -2.33 7.68 4.69
CA ALA A 44 -0.95 7.90 4.25
C ALA A 44 -0.36 9.24 4.73
N ARG A 45 -1.20 10.25 4.99
CA ARG A 45 -0.78 11.59 5.45
C ARG A 45 -1.03 11.83 6.94
N SER A 46 -1.64 10.89 7.64
CA SER A 46 -1.97 11.03 9.06
C SER A 46 -0.90 10.37 9.91
N GLY A 47 -0.10 11.14 10.65
CA GLY A 47 0.90 10.58 11.59
C GLY A 47 0.29 9.81 12.77
N ASN A 48 -1.00 10.01 13.05
CA ASN A 48 -1.68 9.43 14.22
C ASN A 48 -2.27 8.03 13.96
N ILE A 49 -2.24 7.56 12.71
CA ILE A 49 -2.77 6.24 12.34
C ILE A 49 -1.61 5.28 12.12
N ARG A 50 -1.60 4.15 12.81
CA ARG A 50 -0.61 3.09 12.57
C ARG A 50 -0.88 2.42 11.22
N ILE A 51 0.15 2.28 10.39
CA ILE A 51 0.07 1.58 9.10
C ILE A 51 0.86 0.29 9.23
N SER A 52 0.20 -0.83 8.91
CA SER A 52 0.87 -2.12 8.68
C SER A 52 0.66 -2.53 7.22
N PHE A 53 1.75 -2.87 6.53
CA PHE A 53 1.75 -3.19 5.11
C PHE A 53 2.39 -4.56 4.89
N SER A 54 1.64 -5.51 4.32
CA SER A 54 2.19 -6.77 3.82
C SER A 54 2.72 -6.57 2.40
N LEU A 55 3.97 -6.92 2.20
CA LEU A 55 4.66 -6.92 0.90
C LEU A 55 4.43 -8.24 0.14
N ASP A 56 3.76 -9.22 0.75
CA ASP A 56 3.48 -10.52 0.17
C ASP A 56 2.52 -10.42 -1.03
N GLY A 57 2.72 -11.29 -2.02
CA GLY A 57 1.88 -11.34 -3.22
C GLY A 57 2.10 -10.17 -4.20
N LEU A 58 2.98 -9.22 -3.89
CA LEU A 58 3.30 -8.09 -4.77
C LEU A 58 3.97 -8.54 -6.08
N PHE A 59 3.62 -7.89 -7.19
CA PHE A 59 4.14 -8.23 -8.51
C PHE A 59 5.45 -7.51 -8.81
N GLY A 60 6.46 -8.24 -9.26
CA GLY A 60 7.72 -7.71 -9.80
C GLY A 60 7.65 -7.40 -11.29
N ALA A 61 8.82 -7.16 -11.87
CA ALA A 61 8.96 -6.97 -13.32
C ALA A 61 8.41 -8.21 -14.08
N GLY A 62 7.53 -7.97 -15.07
CA GLY A 62 6.91 -9.03 -15.86
C GLY A 62 5.63 -9.63 -15.28
N GLY A 63 5.06 -9.04 -14.22
CA GLY A 63 3.73 -9.42 -13.71
C GLY A 63 3.70 -10.71 -12.89
N ARG A 64 4.87 -11.22 -12.50
CA ARG A 64 5.02 -12.36 -11.58
C ARG A 64 5.17 -11.85 -10.15
N THR A 65 4.73 -12.63 -9.17
CA THR A 65 4.99 -12.33 -7.75
C THR A 65 6.49 -12.22 -7.50
N VAL A 66 6.91 -11.22 -6.72
CA VAL A 66 8.30 -11.08 -6.30
C VAL A 66 8.68 -12.27 -5.43
N ALA A 67 9.73 -12.99 -5.83
CA ALA A 67 10.29 -14.10 -5.06
C ALA A 67 11.58 -13.73 -4.31
N GLY A 68 12.04 -12.49 -4.49
CA GLY A 68 13.27 -11.96 -3.88
C GLY A 68 13.06 -11.42 -2.47
N SER A 69 13.65 -10.27 -2.17
CA SER A 69 13.61 -9.67 -0.83
C SER A 69 12.43 -8.70 -0.64
N ALA A 70 12.19 -8.29 0.61
CA ALA A 70 11.24 -7.24 0.95
C ALA A 70 11.58 -5.91 0.25
N GLU A 71 12.86 -5.56 0.13
CA GLU A 71 13.36 -4.39 -0.58
C GLU A 71 13.05 -4.45 -2.07
N GLU A 72 13.20 -5.63 -2.69
CA GLU A 72 12.84 -5.84 -4.08
C GLU A 72 11.32 -5.69 -4.27
N ALA A 73 10.53 -6.30 -3.39
CA ALA A 73 9.07 -6.22 -3.42
C ALA A 73 8.58 -4.77 -3.32
N PHE A 74 9.13 -4.04 -2.34
CA PHE A 74 8.86 -2.61 -2.16
C PHE A 74 9.28 -1.81 -3.40
N SER A 75 10.54 -1.92 -3.82
CA SER A 75 11.10 -1.08 -4.88
C SER A 75 10.39 -1.25 -6.21
N ALA A 76 10.09 -2.50 -6.59
CA ALA A 76 9.38 -2.82 -7.81
C ALA A 76 7.95 -2.24 -7.82
N ASN A 77 7.22 -2.37 -6.71
CA ASN A 77 5.82 -1.93 -6.65
C ASN A 77 5.69 -0.43 -6.42
N TYR A 78 6.64 0.17 -5.70
CA TYR A 78 6.73 1.62 -5.57
C TYR A 78 6.93 2.25 -6.94
N ALA A 79 7.92 1.80 -7.71
CA ALA A 79 8.17 2.29 -9.05
C ALA A 79 6.97 2.10 -9.99
N ARG A 80 6.35 0.91 -9.94
CA ARG A 80 5.14 0.60 -10.73
C ARG A 80 3.95 1.50 -10.37
N GLY A 81 3.77 1.83 -9.09
CA GLY A 81 2.64 2.62 -8.62
C GLY A 81 2.78 4.13 -8.84
N LEU A 82 4.00 4.66 -9.02
CA LEU A 82 4.24 6.10 -9.15
C LEU A 82 3.38 6.80 -10.24
N PRO A 83 3.27 6.28 -11.48
CA PRO A 83 2.38 6.87 -12.49
C PRO A 83 0.91 6.87 -12.08
N MET A 84 0.49 5.87 -11.29
CA MET A 84 -0.88 5.68 -10.84
C MET A 84 -1.27 6.68 -9.74
N VAL A 85 -0.32 7.20 -8.98
CA VAL A 85 -0.59 8.25 -7.99
C VAL A 85 -1.02 9.55 -8.69
N ALA A 86 -0.48 9.81 -9.89
CA ALA A 86 -0.90 10.95 -10.73
C ALA A 86 -2.22 10.68 -11.46
N ASP A 87 -2.44 9.44 -11.91
CA ASP A 87 -3.70 9.00 -12.52
C ASP A 87 -4.40 7.93 -11.67
N TRP A 88 -5.27 8.38 -10.77
CA TRP A 88 -6.00 7.49 -9.88
C TRP A 88 -6.87 6.47 -10.62
N LYS A 89 -7.34 6.77 -11.85
CA LYS A 89 -8.15 5.82 -12.62
C LYS A 89 -7.33 4.62 -13.04
N LEU A 90 -6.06 4.84 -13.41
CA LEU A 90 -5.10 3.77 -13.65
C LEU A 90 -4.86 2.95 -12.37
N GLY A 91 -4.73 3.61 -11.21
CA GLY A 91 -4.58 2.95 -9.91
C GLY A 91 -5.78 2.10 -9.50
N ALA A 92 -6.99 2.56 -9.81
CA ALA A 92 -8.24 1.82 -9.60
C ALA A 92 -8.41 0.61 -10.54
N GLY A 93 -7.57 0.50 -11.57
CA GLY A 93 -7.58 -0.61 -12.51
C GLY A 93 -7.29 -1.96 -11.84
N ARG A 94 -7.83 -3.04 -12.41
CA ARG A 94 -7.63 -4.40 -11.91
C ARG A 94 -6.13 -4.73 -11.80
N GLY A 95 -5.71 -5.18 -10.61
CA GLY A 95 -4.34 -5.58 -10.32
C GLY A 95 -3.37 -4.42 -10.02
N ASN A 96 -3.83 -3.17 -10.06
CA ASN A 96 -3.01 -1.99 -9.77
C ASN A 96 -3.16 -1.45 -8.35
N GLY A 97 -4.25 -1.82 -7.66
CA GLY A 97 -4.61 -1.29 -6.35
C GLY A 97 -3.44 -1.25 -5.38
N THR A 98 -2.85 -2.40 -5.05
CA THR A 98 -1.79 -2.47 -4.04
C THR A 98 -0.50 -1.72 -4.45
N ALA A 99 -0.13 -1.71 -5.73
CA ALA A 99 1.00 -0.90 -6.19
C ALA A 99 0.71 0.59 -6.01
N TRP A 100 -0.52 1.02 -6.29
CA TRP A 100 -0.98 2.38 -6.03
C TRP A 100 -0.98 2.72 -4.53
N GLU A 101 -1.42 1.81 -3.65
CA GLU A 101 -1.39 1.99 -2.19
C GLU A 101 0.04 2.25 -1.70
N LEU A 102 0.96 1.36 -2.09
CA LEU A 102 2.36 1.42 -1.69
C LEU A 102 3.04 2.69 -2.20
N ALA A 103 2.80 3.07 -3.46
CA ALA A 103 3.31 4.32 -4.01
C ALA A 103 2.72 5.56 -3.33
N THR A 104 1.45 5.52 -2.92
CA THR A 104 0.81 6.62 -2.18
C THR A 104 1.44 6.82 -0.81
N VAL A 105 1.66 5.74 -0.06
CA VAL A 105 2.34 5.78 1.26
C VAL A 105 3.81 6.18 1.10
N GLY A 106 4.55 5.55 0.19
CA GLY A 106 5.96 5.87 -0.06
C GLY A 106 6.16 7.33 -0.51
N ARG A 107 5.25 7.87 -1.32
CA ARG A 107 5.30 9.29 -1.71
C ARG A 107 5.02 10.21 -0.53
N ALA A 108 4.12 9.84 0.38
CA ALA A 108 3.89 10.61 1.61
C ALA A 108 5.16 10.67 2.47
N VAL A 109 5.89 9.54 2.58
CA VAL A 109 7.19 9.50 3.26
C VAL A 109 8.21 10.38 2.58
N ARG A 110 8.40 10.21 1.26
CA ARG A 110 9.36 11.00 0.47
C ARG A 110 9.13 12.51 0.55
N LEU A 111 7.89 12.94 0.76
CA LEU A 111 7.52 14.35 0.89
C LEU A 111 7.54 14.85 2.35
N GLY A 112 7.94 14.03 3.32
CA GLY A 112 7.98 14.40 4.74
C GLY A 112 6.61 14.47 5.42
N ASN A 113 5.56 13.92 4.82
CA ASN A 113 4.21 13.89 5.42
C ASN A 113 3.99 12.66 6.32
N ARG A 114 4.93 11.72 6.34
CA ARG A 114 4.85 10.46 7.07
C ARG A 114 6.25 9.98 7.40
N ASP A 115 6.49 9.54 8.62
CA ASP A 115 7.79 8.97 8.98
C ASP A 115 7.86 7.51 8.55
N TRP A 116 8.96 7.11 7.92
CA TRP A 116 9.17 5.73 7.49
C TRP A 116 9.08 4.74 8.66
N SER A 117 9.67 5.10 9.80
CA SER A 117 9.68 4.31 11.04
C SER A 117 8.30 4.14 11.68
N SER A 118 7.31 4.93 11.27
CA SER A 118 5.92 4.80 11.75
C SER A 118 5.09 3.76 10.98
N ILE A 119 5.70 3.08 10.01
CA ILE A 119 5.06 2.04 9.20
C ILE A 119 5.67 0.70 9.57
N ASP A 120 4.82 -0.28 9.91
CA ASP A 120 5.25 -1.66 10.07
C ASP A 120 5.21 -2.38 8.74
N TRP A 121 6.38 -2.86 8.30
CA TRP A 121 6.53 -3.64 7.08
C TRP A 121 6.52 -5.12 7.41
N PHE A 122 5.77 -5.89 6.64
CA PHE A 122 5.68 -7.34 6.78
C PHE A 122 6.07 -8.02 5.46
N TRP A 123 6.86 -9.08 5.58
CA TRP A 123 7.29 -9.94 4.48
C TRP A 123 7.33 -11.37 4.97
N GLN A 124 6.76 -12.29 4.19
CA GLN A 124 6.58 -13.69 4.55
C GLN A 124 5.91 -13.82 5.93
N GLU A 125 4.87 -13.02 6.15
CA GLU A 125 4.09 -12.98 7.41
C GLU A 125 4.87 -12.50 8.65
N GLN A 126 6.14 -12.09 8.49
CA GLN A 126 6.98 -11.60 9.58
C GLN A 126 7.20 -10.10 9.46
N LYS A 127 7.21 -9.41 10.60
CA LYS A 127 7.62 -8.00 10.64
C LYS A 127 9.11 -7.92 10.28
N VAL A 128 9.45 -7.04 9.33
CA VAL A 128 10.82 -6.83 8.88
C VAL A 128 11.26 -5.39 9.11
N ASP A 129 12.56 -5.20 9.35
CA ASP A 129 13.18 -3.87 9.34
C ASP A 129 13.57 -3.52 7.92
N LEU A 130 12.63 -2.93 7.18
CA LEU A 130 12.85 -2.50 5.81
C LEU A 130 13.64 -1.19 5.81
N ALA A 131 14.83 -1.18 5.20
CA ALA A 131 15.63 0.03 5.10
C ALA A 131 14.87 1.15 4.39
N ASN A 132 14.94 2.39 4.92
CA ASN A 132 14.32 3.56 4.30
C ASN A 132 14.98 3.85 2.95
N PRO A 133 14.26 3.70 1.82
CA PRO A 133 14.85 3.90 0.49
C PRO A 133 14.94 5.39 0.10
N PHE A 134 14.47 6.31 0.96
CA PHE A 134 14.41 7.74 0.67
C PHE A 134 15.47 8.59 1.38
N GLY A 135 16.32 7.99 2.22
CA GLY A 135 17.38 8.66 2.97
C GLY A 135 17.05 8.86 4.44
#